data_AF-A0AAE1H5E6-F1
#
_entry.id   AF-A0AAE1H5E6-F1
#
_cell.length_a   1.000
_cell.length_b   1.000
_cell.length_c   1.000
_cell.angle_alpha   90.00
_cell.angle_beta   90.00
_cell.angle_gamma   90.00
#
_symmetry.space_group_name_H-M   'P 1'
#
loop_
_entity.id
_entity.type
_entity.pdbx_description
1 polymer ?
#
loop_
_entity_poly.entity_id
_entity_poly.type
_entity_poly.pdbx_seq_one_letter_code
_entity_poly.pdbx_strand_id
1 'polypeptide(L)'
;KSPSIWDAFFHQRPQQYPDNGDVAADSYHRYLDDIEMLKQLGMKAYRFSLSWPRLLPNGDLSIQSEDGKNYYMNLIDALKDAGIEPIVTLHHWDIPNSFQQDDGGWLGDKIVDRFNVYADYVFKTFGSKVKYWLMMNEPRHFCAAGYENGEGAPAIAETGFGSYLCAHNMILAHAKAWHNYNDNYRPLYGGLVGSSFDIQYAQAASSKAEDIVAAERSMIFGLGWLVDPFLKGDYPDLMKYVVAENSRKAGLAESRLPSFSDEDKKLIR
;
A
#
# COMPACT_ATOMS: atom_id res chain seq x y z
N LYS A 1 -10.54 3.39 17.58
CA LYS A 1 -9.30 3.20 16.78
C LYS A 1 -8.25 2.55 17.66
N SER A 2 -7.58 1.50 17.18
CA SER A 2 -6.38 0.95 17.83
C SER A 2 -5.10 1.63 17.27
N PRO A 3 -3.93 1.43 17.90
CA PRO A 3 -2.67 1.92 17.37
C PRO A 3 -2.30 1.29 16.02
N SER A 4 -1.90 2.12 15.06
CA SER A 4 -1.16 1.75 13.85
C SER A 4 0.34 1.63 14.15
N ILE A 5 1.10 1.11 13.18
CA ILE A 5 2.57 1.11 13.25
C ILE A 5 3.17 2.51 13.40
N TRP A 6 2.50 3.57 12.90
CA TRP A 6 2.96 4.95 13.06
C TRP A 6 2.74 5.48 14.47
N ASP A 7 1.60 5.18 15.09
CA ASP A 7 1.35 5.54 16.49
C ASP A 7 2.46 4.94 17.38
N ALA A 8 2.76 3.66 17.19
CA ALA A 8 3.85 2.98 17.89
C ALA A 8 5.23 3.60 17.57
N PHE A 9 5.51 3.89 16.30
CA PHE A 9 6.79 4.45 15.87
C PHE A 9 7.13 5.77 16.56
N PHE A 10 6.19 6.71 16.59
CA PHE A 10 6.40 8.04 17.18
C PHE A 10 6.39 7.99 18.71
N HIS A 11 5.42 7.30 19.32
CA HIS A 11 5.31 7.27 20.79
C HIS A 11 6.44 6.49 21.46
N GLN A 12 7.13 5.59 20.74
CA GLN A 12 8.34 4.93 21.23
C GLN A 12 9.62 5.77 21.06
N ARG A 13 9.58 6.83 20.23
CA ARG A 13 10.73 7.67 19.89
C ARG A 13 10.50 9.17 20.10
N PRO A 14 9.89 9.61 21.21
CA PRO A 14 9.47 11.01 21.40
C PRO A 14 10.65 12.00 21.46
N GLN A 15 11.86 11.53 21.79
CA GLN A 15 13.06 12.37 21.79
C GLN A 15 13.63 12.61 20.39
N GLN A 16 13.50 11.62 19.50
CA GLN A 16 13.98 11.72 18.12
C GLN A 16 12.96 12.42 17.23
N TYR A 17 11.68 12.18 17.48
CA TYR A 17 10.56 12.75 16.75
C TYR A 17 9.61 13.42 17.75
N PRO A 18 9.79 14.73 18.03
CA PRO A 18 8.97 15.44 18.99
C PRO A 18 7.54 15.71 18.48
N ASP A 19 7.36 15.73 17.16
CA ASP A 19 6.05 15.86 16.51
C ASP A 19 5.47 14.48 16.15
N ASN A 20 4.14 14.39 16.12
CA ASN A 20 3.44 13.15 15.80
C ASN A 20 2.07 13.41 15.11
N GLY A 21 1.37 12.33 14.78
CA GLY A 21 0.06 12.37 14.12
C GLY A 21 -1.16 12.30 15.05
N ASP A 22 -1.01 12.55 16.37
CA ASP A 22 -2.10 12.39 17.35
C ASP A 22 -3.32 13.27 17.01
N VAL A 23 -3.04 14.49 16.51
CA VAL A 23 -4.05 15.44 16.02
C VAL A 23 -3.91 15.66 14.50
N ALA A 24 -2.68 15.90 14.02
CA ALA A 24 -2.38 16.27 12.64
C ALA A 24 -3.24 17.46 12.17
N ALA A 25 -3.92 17.37 11.03
CA ALA A 25 -4.83 18.40 10.52
C ALA A 25 -6.23 18.38 11.18
N ASP A 26 -6.49 17.42 12.06
CA ASP A 26 -7.78 17.19 12.72
C ASP A 26 -8.96 16.94 11.75
N SER A 27 -8.69 16.44 10.54
CA SER A 27 -9.71 16.09 9.54
C SER A 27 -10.75 15.09 10.04
N TYR A 28 -10.47 14.34 11.11
CA TYR A 28 -11.48 13.48 11.74
C TYR A 28 -12.69 14.28 12.26
N HIS A 29 -12.46 15.48 12.79
CA HIS A 29 -13.52 16.38 13.23
C HIS A 29 -13.84 17.47 12.18
N ARG A 30 -12.87 17.77 11.30
CA ARG A 30 -12.91 18.94 10.41
C ARG A 30 -13.12 18.60 8.93
N TYR A 31 -13.54 17.38 8.59
CA TYR A 31 -13.71 16.97 7.18
C TYR A 31 -14.66 17.86 6.37
N LEU A 32 -15.62 18.56 7.02
CA LEU A 32 -16.48 19.53 6.33
C LEU A 32 -15.72 20.81 5.92
N ASP A 33 -14.74 21.24 6.71
CA ASP A 33 -13.82 22.32 6.33
C ASP A 33 -12.98 21.88 5.12
N ASP A 34 -12.49 20.64 5.12
CA ASP A 34 -11.74 20.06 4.00
C ASP A 34 -12.56 20.09 2.70
N ILE A 35 -13.84 19.72 2.77
CA ILE A 35 -14.74 19.75 1.61
C ILE A 35 -14.98 21.17 1.11
N GLU A 36 -15.15 22.14 2.00
CA GLU A 36 -15.31 23.53 1.61
C GLU A 36 -14.07 24.08 0.90
N MET A 37 -12.87 23.72 1.38
CA MET A 37 -11.62 24.06 0.68
C MET A 37 -11.55 23.42 -0.71
N LEU A 38 -11.92 22.14 -0.85
CA LEU A 38 -11.95 21.45 -2.14
C LEU A 38 -12.91 22.11 -3.14
N LYS A 39 -14.08 22.57 -2.66
CA LYS A 39 -15.04 23.32 -3.47
C LYS A 39 -14.48 24.66 -3.92
N GLN A 40 -13.85 25.42 -3.03
CA GLN A 40 -13.23 26.71 -3.36
C GLN A 40 -12.12 26.55 -4.40
N LEU A 41 -11.37 25.46 -4.34
CA LEU A 41 -10.35 25.10 -5.34
C LEU A 41 -10.96 24.57 -6.66
N GLY A 42 -12.26 24.31 -6.72
CA GLY A 42 -12.94 23.77 -7.91
C GLY A 42 -12.59 22.32 -8.23
N MET A 43 -12.15 21.55 -7.23
CA MET A 43 -11.75 20.15 -7.41
C MET A 43 -12.93 19.27 -7.86
N LYS A 44 -12.64 18.27 -8.69
CA LYS A 44 -13.63 17.31 -9.21
C LYS A 44 -13.52 15.92 -8.61
N ALA A 45 -12.38 15.62 -8.01
CA ALA A 45 -12.15 14.39 -7.29
C ALA A 45 -11.30 14.68 -6.06
N TYR A 46 -11.44 13.84 -5.05
CA TYR A 46 -10.62 13.90 -3.85
C TYR A 46 -10.12 12.51 -3.49
N ARG A 47 -8.79 12.38 -3.44
CA ARG A 47 -8.13 11.14 -3.04
C ARG A 47 -7.84 11.18 -1.54
N PHE A 48 -8.34 10.20 -0.81
CA PHE A 48 -8.02 10.00 0.61
C PHE A 48 -7.78 8.52 0.92
N SER A 49 -7.23 8.22 2.09
CA SER A 49 -7.03 6.84 2.56
C SER A 49 -7.97 6.48 3.71
N LEU A 50 -8.27 5.19 3.78
CA LEU A 50 -8.92 4.58 4.93
C LEU A 50 -7.85 4.16 5.93
N SER A 51 -8.12 4.36 7.21
CA SER A 51 -7.25 3.86 8.27
C SER A 51 -7.74 2.50 8.72
N TRP A 52 -6.94 1.48 8.43
CA TRP A 52 -7.25 0.10 8.79
C TRP A 52 -7.55 -0.08 10.29
N PRO A 53 -6.70 0.34 11.24
CA PRO A 53 -6.97 0.20 12.68
C PRO A 53 -8.10 1.10 13.19
N ARG A 54 -8.58 2.06 12.39
CA ARG A 54 -9.81 2.81 12.69
C ARG A 54 -11.05 1.99 12.35
N LEU A 55 -11.06 1.32 11.20
CA LEU A 55 -12.20 0.51 10.74
C LEU A 55 -12.28 -0.84 11.46
N LEU A 56 -11.16 -1.56 11.54
CA LEU A 56 -11.03 -2.86 12.18
C LEU A 56 -9.94 -2.76 13.27
N PRO A 57 -10.27 -2.42 14.53
CA PRO A 57 -9.28 -2.21 15.59
C PRO A 57 -8.42 -3.44 15.92
N ASN A 58 -8.99 -4.65 15.83
CA ASN A 58 -8.21 -5.89 15.97
C ASN A 58 -7.56 -6.31 14.65
N GLY A 59 -7.77 -5.53 13.59
CA GLY A 59 -7.34 -5.82 12.23
C GLY A 59 -8.17 -6.89 11.50
N ASP A 60 -9.04 -7.59 12.22
CA ASP A 60 -10.00 -8.57 11.69
C ASP A 60 -11.46 -8.17 11.94
N LEU A 61 -12.40 -9.03 11.56
CA LEU A 61 -13.84 -8.77 11.67
C LEU A 61 -14.42 -8.97 13.08
N SER A 62 -13.61 -9.35 14.07
CA SER A 62 -14.09 -9.57 15.45
C SER A 62 -14.61 -8.28 16.09
N ILE A 63 -14.01 -7.14 15.73
CA ILE A 63 -14.45 -5.81 16.15
C ILE A 63 -14.48 -4.90 14.92
N GLN A 64 -15.66 -4.40 14.59
CA GLN A 64 -15.88 -3.42 13.53
C GLN A 64 -16.27 -2.09 14.18
N SER A 65 -15.53 -1.02 13.91
CA SER A 65 -15.77 0.27 14.54
C SER A 65 -16.92 1.00 13.86
N GLU A 66 -18.02 1.20 14.59
CA GLU A 66 -19.16 1.98 14.10
C GLU A 66 -18.77 3.45 13.87
N ASP A 67 -18.05 4.06 14.80
CA ASP A 67 -17.57 5.44 14.65
C ASP A 67 -16.61 5.59 13.47
N GLY A 68 -15.68 4.64 13.30
CA GLY A 68 -14.76 4.61 12.16
C GLY A 68 -15.52 4.51 10.84
N LYS A 69 -16.50 3.62 10.75
CA LYS A 69 -17.39 3.48 9.59
C LYS A 69 -18.16 4.78 9.32
N ASN A 70 -18.78 5.35 10.34
CA ASN A 70 -19.62 6.55 10.23
C ASN A 70 -18.82 7.76 9.77
N TYR A 71 -17.59 7.93 10.26
CA TYR A 71 -16.70 8.98 9.78
C TYR A 71 -16.49 8.91 8.26
N TYR A 72 -16.09 7.74 7.74
CA TYR A 72 -15.84 7.59 6.30
C TYR A 72 -17.13 7.65 5.46
N MET A 73 -18.25 7.12 5.97
CA MET A 73 -19.56 7.29 5.32
C MET A 73 -19.92 8.77 5.18
N ASN A 74 -19.78 9.54 6.26
CA ASN A 74 -20.08 10.97 6.27
C ASN A 74 -19.16 11.76 5.34
N LEU A 75 -17.85 11.46 5.33
CA LEU A 75 -16.90 12.08 4.40
C LEU A 75 -17.27 11.78 2.95
N ILE A 76 -17.55 10.51 2.62
CA ILE A 76 -17.94 10.10 1.27
C ILE A 76 -19.24 10.78 0.84
N ASP A 77 -20.25 10.83 1.71
CA ASP A 77 -21.53 11.47 1.41
C ASP A 77 -21.36 12.97 1.18
N ALA A 78 -20.64 13.66 2.06
CA ALA A 78 -20.41 15.09 1.93
C ALA A 78 -19.56 15.45 0.68
N LEU A 79 -18.61 14.60 0.27
CA LEU A 79 -17.91 14.76 -1.02
C LEU A 79 -18.87 14.64 -2.20
N LYS A 80 -19.74 13.63 -2.20
CA LYS A 80 -20.70 13.41 -3.29
C LYS A 80 -21.77 14.49 -3.36
N ASP A 81 -22.25 14.98 -2.22
CA ASP A 81 -23.17 16.12 -2.14
C ASP A 81 -22.53 17.40 -2.67
N ALA A 82 -21.22 17.55 -2.50
CA ALA A 82 -20.43 18.63 -3.10
C ALA A 82 -20.09 18.42 -4.59
N GLY A 83 -20.49 17.30 -5.20
CA GLY A 83 -20.17 16.96 -6.58
C GLY A 83 -18.69 16.61 -6.81
N ILE A 84 -18.00 16.11 -5.79
CA ILE A 84 -16.59 15.70 -5.81
C ILE A 84 -16.51 14.17 -5.75
N GLU A 85 -15.85 13.55 -6.73
CA GLU A 85 -15.72 12.10 -6.80
C GLU A 85 -14.69 11.56 -5.78
N PRO A 86 -15.06 10.65 -4.88
CA PRO A 86 -14.12 10.05 -3.94
C PRO A 86 -13.23 9.01 -4.63
N ILE A 87 -11.92 9.15 -4.47
CA ILE A 87 -10.91 8.15 -4.86
C ILE A 87 -10.31 7.57 -3.58
N VAL A 88 -10.60 6.30 -3.28
CA VAL A 88 -10.31 5.73 -1.97
C VAL A 88 -9.08 4.82 -2.01
N THR A 89 -8.11 5.12 -1.17
CA THR A 89 -6.92 4.29 -0.96
C THR A 89 -7.12 3.37 0.25
N LEU A 90 -6.98 2.05 0.08
CA LEU A 90 -7.19 1.08 1.16
C LEU A 90 -6.01 1.05 2.14
N HIS A 91 -4.78 0.94 1.64
CA HIS A 91 -3.59 0.94 2.47
C HIS A 91 -2.68 2.12 2.15
N HIS A 92 -2.50 2.98 3.14
CA HIS A 92 -1.56 4.11 3.11
C HIS A 92 -0.67 4.08 4.35
N TRP A 93 0.05 2.95 4.49
CA TRP A 93 1.18 2.76 5.40
C TRP A 93 0.81 2.64 6.89
N ASP A 94 -0.46 2.42 7.24
CA ASP A 94 -0.95 2.48 8.62
C ASP A 94 -1.60 1.18 9.10
N ILE A 95 -0.99 0.02 8.81
CA ILE A 95 -1.47 -1.27 9.33
C ILE A 95 -1.60 -1.24 10.87
N PRO A 96 -2.55 -2.02 11.45
CA PRO A 96 -2.63 -2.21 12.90
C PRO A 96 -1.28 -2.66 13.48
N ASN A 97 -0.83 -2.03 14.57
CA ASN A 97 0.46 -2.36 15.17
C ASN A 97 0.52 -3.80 15.70
N SER A 98 -0.63 -4.37 16.10
CA SER A 98 -0.73 -5.77 16.51
C SER A 98 -0.23 -6.72 15.43
N PHE A 99 -0.47 -6.42 14.15
CA PHE A 99 0.03 -7.26 13.05
C PHE A 99 1.54 -7.26 12.99
N GLN A 100 2.16 -6.10 13.19
CA GLN A 100 3.61 -6.05 13.26
C GLN A 100 4.16 -6.88 14.43
N GLN A 101 3.47 -6.87 15.58
CA GLN A 101 3.90 -7.57 16.79
C GLN A 101 3.65 -9.09 16.72
N ASP A 102 2.52 -9.51 16.15
CA ASP A 102 2.06 -10.89 16.18
C ASP A 102 2.72 -11.76 15.10
N ASP A 103 2.95 -11.21 13.90
CA ASP A 103 3.46 -11.96 12.75
C ASP A 103 4.33 -11.16 11.77
N GLY A 104 4.87 -10.02 12.20
CA GLY A 104 5.87 -9.29 11.42
C GLY A 104 5.31 -8.39 10.32
N GLY A 105 4.00 -8.15 10.30
CA GLY A 105 3.38 -7.18 9.41
C GLY A 105 3.57 -7.55 7.94
N TRP A 106 4.13 -6.66 7.13
CA TRP A 106 4.32 -6.92 5.69
C TRP A 106 5.41 -7.94 5.36
N LEU A 107 6.23 -8.35 6.34
CA LEU A 107 7.13 -9.50 6.17
C LEU A 107 6.45 -10.83 6.53
N GLY A 108 5.29 -10.78 7.19
CA GLY A 108 4.53 -11.94 7.63
C GLY A 108 3.76 -12.63 6.51
N ASP A 109 3.57 -13.94 6.63
CA ASP A 109 2.82 -14.77 5.69
C ASP A 109 1.30 -14.53 5.73
N LYS A 110 0.76 -14.06 6.87
CA LYS A 110 -0.68 -13.82 7.04
C LYS A 110 -1.17 -12.49 6.49
N ILE A 111 -0.29 -11.56 6.14
CA ILE A 111 -0.68 -10.18 5.80
C ILE A 111 -1.53 -10.13 4.53
N VAL A 112 -1.28 -11.03 3.57
CA VAL A 112 -2.03 -11.16 2.32
C VAL A 112 -3.50 -11.48 2.61
N ASP A 113 -3.74 -12.44 3.52
CA ASP A 113 -5.09 -12.84 3.91
C ASP A 113 -5.80 -11.77 4.74
N ARG A 114 -5.07 -11.17 5.69
CA ARG A 114 -5.58 -10.07 6.51
C ARG A 114 -6.00 -8.90 5.63
N PHE A 115 -5.19 -8.54 4.63
CA PHE A 115 -5.53 -7.46 3.71
C PHE A 115 -6.77 -7.79 2.90
N ASN A 116 -6.92 -9.04 2.43
CA ASN A 116 -8.12 -9.43 1.70
C ASN A 116 -9.40 -9.38 2.57
N VAL A 117 -9.32 -9.77 3.84
CA VAL A 117 -10.45 -9.65 4.80
C VAL A 117 -10.83 -8.18 5.01
N TYR A 118 -9.83 -7.31 5.17
CA TYR A 118 -10.04 -5.89 5.29
C TYR A 118 -10.65 -5.27 4.01
N ALA A 119 -10.11 -5.62 2.85
CA ALA A 119 -10.61 -5.16 1.56
C ALA A 119 -12.07 -5.60 1.34
N ASP A 120 -12.42 -6.84 1.67
CA ASP A 120 -13.79 -7.35 1.61
C ASP A 120 -14.76 -6.48 2.42
N TYR A 121 -14.41 -6.21 3.68
CA TYR A 121 -15.18 -5.33 4.56
C TYR A 121 -15.35 -3.93 3.97
N VAL A 122 -14.28 -3.36 3.42
CA VAL A 122 -14.30 -2.03 2.79
C VAL A 122 -15.23 -2.02 1.57
N PHE A 123 -15.11 -2.98 0.67
CA PHE A 123 -15.94 -3.04 -0.54
C PHE A 123 -17.41 -3.24 -0.22
N LYS A 124 -17.72 -4.12 0.73
CA LYS A 124 -19.09 -4.33 1.20
C LYS A 124 -19.69 -3.08 1.82
N THR A 125 -18.90 -2.36 2.61
CA THR A 125 -19.36 -1.20 3.36
C THR A 125 -19.54 0.04 2.47
N PHE A 126 -18.56 0.33 1.60
CA PHE A 126 -18.47 1.61 0.89
C PHE A 126 -18.68 1.49 -0.63
N GLY A 127 -18.73 0.27 -1.18
CA GLY A 127 -18.79 -0.03 -2.62
C GLY A 127 -19.98 0.57 -3.38
N SER A 128 -21.12 0.75 -2.71
CA SER A 128 -22.28 1.39 -3.31
C SER A 128 -22.03 2.86 -3.67
N LYS A 129 -21.11 3.53 -2.97
CA LYS A 129 -20.85 4.98 -3.11
C LYS A 129 -19.51 5.31 -3.76
N VAL A 130 -18.53 4.41 -3.73
CA VAL A 130 -17.18 4.66 -4.26
C VAL A 130 -16.92 3.85 -5.53
N LYS A 131 -16.40 4.52 -6.57
CA LYS A 131 -16.10 3.90 -7.87
C LYS A 131 -14.62 3.74 -8.17
N TYR A 132 -13.72 4.42 -7.47
CA TYR A 132 -12.29 4.36 -7.75
C TYR A 132 -11.51 3.92 -6.52
N TRP A 133 -10.86 2.76 -6.63
CA TRP A 133 -10.11 2.12 -5.56
C TRP A 133 -8.62 2.07 -5.87
N LEU A 134 -7.81 2.49 -4.91
CA LEU A 134 -6.36 2.29 -4.91
C LEU A 134 -6.00 1.34 -3.78
N MET A 135 -5.57 0.13 -4.09
CA MET A 135 -5.27 -0.88 -3.07
C MET A 135 -4.09 -0.45 -2.21
N MET A 136 -2.99 -0.08 -2.86
CA MET A 136 -1.72 0.25 -2.20
C MET A 136 -1.23 1.64 -2.60
N ASN A 137 -0.76 2.42 -1.62
CA ASN A 137 0.07 3.60 -1.84
C ASN A 137 1.56 3.25 -1.83
N GLU A 138 2.25 3.53 -2.94
CA GLU A 138 3.71 3.64 -3.03
C GLU A 138 4.46 2.47 -2.34
N PRO A 139 4.20 1.22 -2.76
CA PRO A 139 4.77 0.04 -2.10
C PRO A 139 6.30 0.05 -2.09
N ARG A 140 6.96 0.61 -3.11
CA ARG A 140 8.44 0.69 -3.16
C ARG A 140 8.96 1.56 -2.02
N HIS A 141 8.45 2.78 -1.91
CA HIS A 141 8.89 3.71 -0.87
C HIS A 141 8.57 3.18 0.53
N PHE A 142 7.35 2.66 0.72
CA PHE A 142 6.94 2.08 1.99
C PHE A 142 7.81 0.91 2.42
N CYS A 143 8.05 -0.06 1.53
CA CYS A 143 8.87 -1.23 1.86
C CYS A 143 10.35 -0.86 2.09
N ALA A 144 10.87 0.12 1.36
CA ALA A 144 12.22 0.63 1.60
C ALA A 144 12.34 1.30 2.98
N ALA A 145 11.47 2.29 3.26
CA ALA A 145 11.51 3.05 4.50
C ALA A 145 11.21 2.17 5.74
N GLY A 146 10.20 1.31 5.65
CA GLY A 146 9.69 0.57 6.79
C GLY A 146 10.45 -0.72 7.12
N TYR A 147 10.97 -1.41 6.11
CA TYR A 147 11.47 -2.79 6.25
C TYR A 147 12.90 -3.02 5.76
N GLU A 148 13.48 -2.11 4.97
CA GLU A 148 14.85 -2.26 4.45
C GLU A 148 15.87 -1.43 5.22
N ASN A 149 15.57 -0.14 5.41
CA ASN A 149 16.49 0.81 6.04
C ASN A 149 16.05 1.23 7.47
N GLY A 150 14.82 0.93 7.86
CA GLY A 150 14.25 1.24 9.18
C GLY A 150 14.03 2.74 9.45
N GLU A 151 13.96 3.58 8.41
CA GLU A 151 13.78 5.02 8.52
C GLU A 151 12.31 5.43 8.75
N GLY A 152 11.35 4.60 8.35
CA GLY A 152 9.92 4.79 8.58
C GLY A 152 9.32 3.67 9.42
N ALA A 153 8.06 3.81 9.85
CA ALA A 153 7.37 2.73 10.56
C ALA A 153 7.29 1.46 9.67
N PRO A 154 7.51 0.24 10.22
CA PRO A 154 7.73 -0.11 11.62
C PRO A 154 9.17 -0.01 12.16
N ALA A 155 10.09 0.60 11.41
CA ALA A 155 11.52 0.76 11.72
C ALA A 155 12.29 -0.57 11.76
N ILE A 156 11.99 -1.44 10.80
CA ILE A 156 12.67 -2.73 10.61
C ILE A 156 13.79 -2.53 9.57
N ALA A 157 14.99 -3.00 9.89
CA ALA A 157 16.18 -2.84 9.07
C ALA A 157 16.70 -4.20 8.56
N GLU A 158 15.91 -4.86 7.71
CA GLU A 158 16.26 -6.14 7.06
C GLU A 158 16.99 -5.88 5.74
N THR A 159 18.14 -5.20 5.79
CA THR A 159 18.85 -4.71 4.60
C THR A 159 19.22 -5.85 3.65
N GLY A 160 18.77 -5.73 2.41
CA GLY A 160 18.94 -6.66 1.31
C GLY A 160 17.76 -7.61 1.12
N PHE A 161 16.81 -7.68 2.05
CA PHE A 161 15.73 -8.68 2.06
C PHE A 161 14.35 -8.05 2.30
N GLY A 162 14.25 -7.12 3.25
CA GLY A 162 12.98 -6.59 3.73
C GLY A 162 12.17 -5.91 2.65
N SER A 163 12.81 -5.11 1.78
CA SER A 163 12.13 -4.51 0.64
C SER A 163 11.53 -5.54 -0.32
N TYR A 164 12.26 -6.63 -0.61
CA TYR A 164 11.81 -7.66 -1.54
C TYR A 164 10.65 -8.46 -0.99
N LEU A 165 10.72 -8.89 0.26
CA LEU A 165 9.67 -9.67 0.90
C LEU A 165 8.40 -8.83 1.13
N CYS A 166 8.55 -7.59 1.61
CA CYS A 166 7.43 -6.66 1.77
C CYS A 166 6.70 -6.42 0.44
N ALA A 167 7.41 -6.08 -0.63
CA ALA A 167 6.78 -5.81 -1.92
C ALA A 167 6.14 -7.07 -2.51
N HIS A 168 6.76 -8.24 -2.32
CA HIS A 168 6.20 -9.53 -2.74
C HIS A 168 4.84 -9.77 -2.10
N ASN A 169 4.74 -9.59 -0.79
CA ASN A 169 3.47 -9.73 -0.07
C ASN A 169 2.45 -8.66 -0.46
N MET A 170 2.88 -7.42 -0.72
CA MET A 170 1.98 -6.36 -1.21
C MET A 170 1.42 -6.65 -2.61
N ILE A 171 2.21 -7.27 -3.50
CA ILE A 171 1.76 -7.69 -4.83
C ILE A 171 0.70 -8.79 -4.72
N LEU A 172 0.94 -9.82 -3.90
CA LEU A 172 -0.02 -10.89 -3.66
C LEU A 172 -1.30 -10.38 -2.99
N ALA A 173 -1.17 -9.50 -2.01
CA ALA A 173 -2.30 -8.86 -1.33
C ALA A 173 -3.16 -8.04 -2.29
N HIS A 174 -2.53 -7.28 -3.20
CA HIS A 174 -3.24 -6.56 -4.26
C HIS A 174 -4.00 -7.55 -5.15
N ALA A 175 -3.32 -8.56 -5.69
CA ALA A 175 -3.91 -9.52 -6.61
C ALA A 175 -5.13 -10.23 -5.99
N LYS A 176 -4.97 -10.70 -4.74
CA LYS A 176 -6.05 -11.35 -3.99
C LYS A 176 -7.26 -10.44 -3.78
N ALA A 177 -7.04 -9.20 -3.34
CA ALA A 177 -8.11 -8.23 -3.14
C ALA A 177 -8.76 -7.79 -4.47
N TRP A 178 -7.98 -7.73 -5.55
CA TRP A 178 -8.50 -7.44 -6.89
C TRP A 178 -9.47 -8.51 -7.37
N HIS A 179 -9.12 -9.79 -7.23
CA HIS A 179 -10.00 -10.91 -7.58
C HIS A 179 -11.27 -10.90 -6.73
N ASN A 180 -11.14 -10.65 -5.42
CA ASN A 180 -12.31 -10.47 -4.55
C ASN A 180 -13.23 -9.36 -5.06
N TYR A 181 -12.69 -8.18 -5.38
CA TYR A 181 -13.48 -7.10 -5.97
C TYR A 181 -14.10 -7.51 -7.29
N ASN A 182 -13.33 -8.11 -8.18
CA ASN A 182 -13.76 -8.47 -9.53
C ASN A 182 -14.94 -9.44 -9.51
N ASP A 183 -14.88 -10.44 -8.66
CA ASP A 183 -15.86 -11.54 -8.68
C ASP A 183 -17.11 -11.19 -7.86
N ASN A 184 -16.94 -10.52 -6.72
CA ASN A 184 -18.03 -10.31 -5.77
C ASN A 184 -18.66 -8.92 -5.83
N TYR A 185 -17.90 -7.88 -6.23
CA TYR A 185 -18.32 -6.49 -6.07
C TYR A 185 -18.40 -5.69 -7.37
N ARG A 186 -17.57 -6.01 -8.38
CA ARG A 186 -17.64 -5.39 -9.70
C ARG A 186 -19.01 -5.61 -10.37
N PRO A 187 -19.66 -6.78 -10.29
CA PRO A 187 -21.01 -6.95 -10.82
C PRO A 187 -22.07 -6.10 -10.10
N LEU A 188 -21.85 -5.78 -8.83
CA LEU A 188 -22.78 -4.99 -8.01
C LEU A 188 -22.59 -3.49 -8.20
N TYR A 189 -21.33 -3.04 -8.29
CA TYR A 189 -20.96 -1.64 -8.15
C TYR A 189 -20.22 -1.06 -9.35
N GLY A 190 -19.62 -1.87 -10.21
CA GLY A 190 -18.98 -1.44 -11.45
C GLY A 190 -17.76 -0.49 -11.29
N GLY A 191 -17.12 -0.46 -10.11
CA GLY A 191 -15.97 0.41 -9.87
C GLY A 191 -14.66 -0.12 -10.48
N LEU A 192 -13.64 0.73 -10.53
CA LEU A 192 -12.29 0.45 -11.02
C LEU A 192 -11.33 0.28 -9.85
N VAL A 193 -10.35 -0.61 -10.03
CA VAL A 193 -9.37 -0.98 -9.01
C VAL A 193 -7.98 -0.84 -9.62
N GLY A 194 -7.08 -0.18 -8.90
CA GLY A 194 -5.66 -0.09 -9.22
C GLY A 194 -4.81 0.08 -7.97
N SER A 195 -3.58 0.54 -8.16
CA SER A 195 -2.66 0.97 -7.10
C SER A 195 -1.92 2.22 -7.59
N SER A 196 -1.39 3.00 -6.65
CA SER A 196 -0.49 4.11 -6.94
C SER A 196 0.95 3.70 -6.68
N PHE A 197 1.83 3.96 -7.64
CA PHE A 197 3.25 3.62 -7.57
C PHE A 197 4.07 4.90 -7.59
N ASP A 198 5.04 5.02 -6.68
CA ASP A 198 6.02 6.09 -6.70
C ASP A 198 7.09 5.80 -7.75
N ILE A 199 7.33 6.74 -8.66
CA ILE A 199 8.27 6.56 -9.75
C ILE A 199 9.08 7.83 -9.91
N GLN A 200 10.40 7.67 -9.84
CA GLN A 200 11.33 8.69 -10.31
C GLN A 200 11.78 8.31 -11.71
N TYR A 201 11.50 9.18 -12.69
CA TYR A 201 11.95 8.96 -14.06
C TYR A 201 13.48 9.00 -14.14
N ALA A 202 14.08 7.92 -14.61
CA ALA A 202 15.52 7.83 -14.81
C ALA A 202 15.86 8.14 -16.28
N GLN A 203 16.62 9.21 -16.48
CA GLN A 203 17.19 9.57 -17.78
C GLN A 203 18.67 9.20 -17.82
N ALA A 204 19.15 8.68 -18.96
CA ALA A 204 20.56 8.42 -19.17
C ALA A 204 21.38 9.71 -19.05
N ALA A 205 22.48 9.66 -18.30
CA ALA A 205 23.35 10.83 -18.09
C ALA A 205 24.11 11.26 -19.37
N SER A 206 24.30 10.34 -20.31
CA SER A 206 24.89 10.59 -21.62
C SER A 206 24.39 9.59 -22.66
N SER A 207 24.87 9.71 -23.90
CA SER A 207 24.60 8.75 -24.98
C SER A 207 25.44 7.47 -24.91
N LYS A 208 26.25 7.29 -23.85
CA LYS A 208 27.00 6.04 -23.64
C LYS A 208 26.04 4.89 -23.36
N ALA A 209 26.34 3.72 -23.92
CA ALA A 209 25.51 2.52 -23.75
C ALA A 209 25.33 2.15 -22.25
N GLU A 210 26.38 2.31 -21.45
CA GLU A 210 26.35 2.04 -20.00
C GLU A 210 25.33 2.90 -19.25
N ASP A 211 25.22 4.18 -19.60
CA ASP A 211 24.29 5.12 -18.97
C ASP A 211 22.84 4.83 -19.39
N ILE A 212 22.64 4.44 -20.66
CA ILE A 212 21.33 4.03 -21.18
C ILE A 212 20.84 2.78 -20.44
N VAL A 213 21.69 1.75 -20.33
CA VAL A 213 21.36 0.51 -19.61
C VAL A 213 21.15 0.77 -18.11
N ALA A 214 21.91 1.70 -17.50
CA ALA A 214 21.72 2.07 -16.10
C ALA A 214 20.36 2.76 -15.87
N ALA A 215 19.96 3.68 -16.74
CA ALA A 215 18.66 4.35 -16.65
C ALA A 215 17.50 3.36 -16.85
N GLU A 216 17.59 2.46 -17.82
CA GLU A 216 16.60 1.41 -18.04
C GLU A 216 16.49 0.47 -16.82
N ARG A 217 17.62 0.02 -16.27
CA ARG A 217 17.63 -0.78 -15.05
C ARG A 217 16.99 -0.04 -13.87
N SER A 218 17.22 1.27 -13.75
CA SER A 218 16.57 2.09 -12.72
C SER A 218 15.05 2.12 -12.89
N MET A 219 14.54 2.25 -14.12
CA MET A 219 13.10 2.18 -14.38
C MET A 219 12.52 0.78 -14.10
N ILE A 220 13.28 -0.28 -14.40
CA ILE A 220 12.87 -1.66 -14.08
C ILE A 220 12.77 -1.88 -12.57
N PHE A 221 13.76 -1.43 -11.79
CA PHE A 221 13.72 -1.56 -10.33
C PHE A 221 12.75 -0.57 -9.66
N GLY A 222 12.47 0.58 -10.28
CA GLY A 222 11.54 1.58 -9.75
C GLY A 222 10.07 1.29 -10.05
N LEU A 223 9.77 0.84 -11.27
CA LEU A 223 8.40 0.64 -11.78
C LEU A 223 8.14 -0.81 -12.18
N GLY A 224 9.02 -1.38 -13.02
CA GLY A 224 8.86 -2.73 -13.56
C GLY A 224 8.66 -3.78 -12.46
N TRP A 225 9.41 -3.67 -11.36
CA TRP A 225 9.32 -4.52 -10.18
C TRP A 225 7.88 -4.69 -9.67
N LEU A 226 7.10 -3.62 -9.66
CA LEU A 226 5.77 -3.57 -9.05
C LEU A 226 4.64 -3.71 -10.06
N VAL A 227 4.89 -3.45 -11.33
CA VAL A 227 3.86 -3.46 -12.39
C VAL A 227 3.95 -4.68 -13.30
N ASP A 228 5.16 -5.13 -13.65
CA ASP A 228 5.32 -6.31 -14.51
C ASP A 228 4.68 -7.58 -13.92
N PRO A 229 4.64 -7.82 -12.59
CA PRO A 229 3.88 -8.94 -12.05
C PRO A 229 2.45 -8.96 -12.57
N PHE A 230 1.71 -7.84 -12.49
CA PHE A 230 0.31 -7.77 -12.94
C PHE A 230 0.14 -7.83 -14.46
N LEU A 231 1.16 -7.44 -15.24
CA LEU A 231 1.07 -7.40 -16.72
C LEU A 231 1.60 -8.68 -17.39
N LYS A 232 2.59 -9.32 -16.79
CA LYS A 232 3.36 -10.43 -17.37
C LYS A 232 3.26 -11.71 -16.53
N GLY A 233 2.80 -11.60 -15.28
CA GLY A 233 2.65 -12.69 -14.34
C GLY A 233 3.93 -13.06 -13.59
N ASP A 234 4.99 -12.25 -13.65
CA ASP A 234 6.24 -12.47 -12.91
C ASP A 234 7.07 -11.17 -12.80
N TYR A 235 8.11 -11.18 -11.98
CA TYR A 235 9.10 -10.10 -11.92
C TYR A 235 9.88 -9.93 -13.24
N PRO A 236 10.39 -8.71 -13.53
CA PRO A 236 11.26 -8.48 -14.68
C PRO A 236 12.48 -9.41 -14.68
N ASP A 237 12.79 -10.02 -15.81
CA ASP A 237 13.92 -10.97 -15.92
C ASP A 237 15.26 -10.34 -15.57
N LEU A 238 15.48 -9.09 -15.98
CA LEU A 238 16.70 -8.34 -15.61
C LEU A 238 16.82 -8.20 -14.09
N MET A 239 15.72 -7.91 -13.40
CA MET A 239 15.72 -7.76 -11.94
C MET A 239 16.05 -9.10 -11.27
N LYS A 240 15.38 -10.19 -11.67
CA LYS A 240 15.67 -11.55 -11.16
C LYS A 240 17.16 -11.89 -11.33
N TYR A 241 17.72 -11.65 -12.51
CA TYR A 241 19.14 -11.90 -12.79
C TYR A 241 20.06 -11.06 -11.91
N VAL A 242 19.86 -9.73 -11.85
CA VAL A 242 20.73 -8.82 -11.10
C VAL A 242 20.71 -9.14 -9.60
N VAL A 243 19.53 -9.40 -9.03
CA VAL A 243 19.42 -9.72 -7.61
C VAL A 243 20.07 -11.07 -7.30
N ALA A 244 19.82 -12.10 -8.11
CA ALA A 244 20.42 -13.42 -7.92
C ALA A 244 21.96 -13.37 -8.02
N GLU A 245 22.50 -12.65 -9.00
CA GLU A 245 23.95 -12.49 -9.16
C GLU A 245 24.58 -11.73 -7.98
N ASN A 246 23.92 -10.68 -7.49
CA ASN A 246 24.38 -9.95 -6.32
C ASN A 246 24.27 -10.78 -5.03
N SER A 247 23.25 -11.63 -4.89
CA SER A 247 23.14 -12.59 -3.79
C SER A 247 24.27 -13.61 -3.81
N ARG A 248 24.61 -14.17 -4.99
CA ARG A 248 25.74 -15.09 -5.16
C ARG A 248 27.07 -14.43 -4.78
N LYS A 249 27.30 -13.19 -5.22
CA LYS A 249 28.50 -12.41 -4.84
C LYS A 249 28.59 -12.14 -3.35
N ALA A 250 27.44 -12.03 -2.67
CA ALA A 250 27.36 -11.90 -1.22
C ALA A 250 27.49 -13.24 -0.47
N GLY A 251 27.71 -14.35 -1.18
CA GLY A 251 27.88 -15.69 -0.58
C GLY A 251 26.57 -16.37 -0.18
N LEU A 252 25.42 -15.87 -0.64
CA LEU A 252 24.11 -16.48 -0.36
C LEU A 252 23.84 -17.65 -1.30
N ALA A 253 23.21 -18.70 -0.76
CA ALA A 253 22.80 -19.87 -1.54
C ALA A 253 21.61 -19.59 -2.47
N GLU A 254 20.75 -18.63 -2.09
CA GLU A 254 19.52 -18.30 -2.79
C GLU A 254 19.43 -16.80 -3.10
N SER A 255 18.58 -16.46 -4.08
CA SER A 255 18.25 -15.07 -4.40
C SER A 255 17.54 -14.41 -3.22
N ARG A 256 17.83 -13.13 -3.00
CA ARG A 256 17.12 -12.31 -2.00
C ARG A 256 15.73 -11.87 -2.46
N LEU A 257 15.50 -11.88 -3.77
CA LEU A 257 14.17 -11.65 -4.36
C LEU A 257 13.39 -12.97 -4.30
N PRO A 258 12.26 -13.03 -3.58
CA PRO A 258 11.43 -14.23 -3.54
C PRO A 258 10.85 -14.54 -4.92
N SER A 259 10.64 -15.82 -5.23
CA SER A 259 10.00 -16.27 -6.46
C SER A 259 8.50 -16.45 -6.27
N PHE A 260 7.68 -16.05 -7.24
CA PHE A 260 6.27 -16.44 -7.29
C PHE A 260 6.14 -17.92 -7.63
N SER A 261 5.36 -18.66 -6.84
CA SER A 261 4.91 -20.02 -7.16
C SER A 261 3.99 -20.03 -8.39
N ASP A 262 3.68 -21.20 -8.93
CA ASP A 262 2.72 -21.30 -10.05
C ASP A 262 1.32 -20.86 -9.63
N GLU A 263 0.94 -21.06 -8.37
CA GLU A 263 -0.28 -20.57 -7.75
C GLU A 263 -0.27 -19.04 -7.66
N ASP A 264 0.83 -18.45 -7.21
CA ASP A 264 0.98 -16.99 -7.15
C ASP A 264 0.87 -16.35 -8.53
N LYS A 265 1.53 -16.93 -9.54
CA LYS A 265 1.47 -16.41 -10.92
C LYS A 265 0.06 -16.49 -11.51
N LYS A 266 -0.73 -17.51 -11.13
CA LYS A 266 -2.15 -17.60 -11.50
C LYS A 266 -2.99 -16.56 -10.78
N LEU A 267 -2.69 -16.28 -9.52
CA LEU A 267 -3.38 -15.26 -8.73
C LEU A 267 -3.10 -13.84 -9.24
N ILE A 268 -1.86 -13.56 -9.64
CA ILE A 268 -1.43 -12.23 -10.09
C ILE A 268 -1.97 -11.87 -11.49
N ARG A 269 -2.18 -12.87 -12.35
CA ARG A 269 -2.78 -12.70 -13.68
C ARG A 269 -4.27 -12.45 -13.63
#